data_AF-A0A1H8U3Y3-F1
#
_entry.id   AF-A0A1H8U3Y3-F1
#
_cell.length_a   1.000
_cell.length_b   1.000
_cell.length_c   1.000
_cell.angle_alpha   90.00
_cell.angle_beta   90.00
_cell.angle_gamma   90.00
#
_symmetry.space_group_name_H-M   'P 1'
#
loop_
_entity.id
_entity.type
_entity.pdbx_description
1 polymer ?
#
loop_
_entity_poly.entity_id
_entity_poly.type
_entity_poly.pdbx_seq_one_letter_code
_entity_poly.pdbx_strand_id
1 'polypeptide(L)'
;MKTILQQISKLAIRLNRTTFTDEQIKSNWLGTTAASNEAILAAESRLGIKLPDDYKRFLSITNGFFTPRDVTEPTFETIDKINYLKYVDAFLLEVWNKGILANAGEQLNRAIVIGGLNDEQYFFLIPPK
;
A
#
# COMPACT_ATOMS: atom_id res chain seq x y z
N MET A 1 7.11 -14.82 -1.57
CA MET A 1 6.92 -13.41 -1.17
C MET A 1 8.05 -12.90 -0.27
N LYS A 2 8.23 -13.39 0.97
CA LYS A 2 9.28 -12.90 1.90
C LYS A 2 10.69 -12.84 1.29
N THR A 3 11.14 -13.91 0.64
CA THR A 3 12.45 -13.97 -0.03
C THR A 3 12.61 -12.89 -1.10
N ILE A 4 11.54 -12.61 -1.85
CA ILE A 4 11.54 -11.59 -2.92
C ILE A 4 11.67 -10.20 -2.30
N LEU A 5 10.89 -9.88 -1.26
CA LEU A 5 10.98 -8.60 -0.57
C LEU A 5 12.37 -8.36 0.04
N GLN A 6 13.00 -9.42 0.57
CA GLN A 6 14.37 -9.34 1.10
C GLN A 6 15.40 -9.10 0.00
N GLN A 7 15.24 -9.74 -1.17
CA GLN A 7 16.10 -9.51 -2.33
C GLN A 7 15.96 -8.09 -2.86
N ILE A 8 14.72 -7.59 -2.98
CA ILE A 8 14.43 -6.20 -3.35
C ILE A 8 15.12 -5.24 -2.38
N SER A 9 14.96 -5.46 -1.07
CA SER A 9 15.55 -4.60 -0.04
C SER A 9 17.07 -4.52 -0.15
N LYS A 10 17.74 -5.68 -0.22
CA LYS A 10 19.20 -5.77 -0.37
C LYS A 10 19.69 -5.13 -1.65
N LEU A 11 19.01 -5.38 -2.77
CA LEU A 11 19.40 -4.83 -4.06
C LEU A 11 19.24 -3.30 -4.08
N ALA A 12 18.13 -2.78 -3.56
CA ALA A 12 17.88 -1.35 -3.49
C ALA A 12 18.92 -0.61 -2.64
N ILE A 13 19.20 -1.10 -1.43
CA ILE A 13 20.20 -0.51 -0.54
C ILE A 13 21.59 -0.56 -1.19
N ARG A 14 21.95 -1.69 -1.81
CA ARG A 14 23.23 -1.84 -2.53
C ARG A 14 23.36 -0.87 -3.70
N LEU A 15 22.28 -0.62 -4.44
CA LEU A 15 22.29 0.31 -5.56
C LEU A 15 22.41 1.77 -5.10
N ASN A 16 22.01 2.08 -3.86
CA ASN A 16 22.13 3.39 -3.22
C ASN A 16 21.69 4.57 -4.11
N ARG A 17 20.58 4.38 -4.84
CA ARG A 17 20.01 5.37 -5.77
C ARG A 17 19.02 6.33 -5.11
N THR A 18 18.69 6.11 -3.85
CA THR A 18 17.79 6.93 -3.05
C THR A 18 18.32 7.02 -1.62
N THR A 19 17.76 7.91 -0.82
CA THR A 19 18.10 8.05 0.60
C THR A 19 17.39 6.97 1.42
N PHE A 20 18.17 6.19 2.17
CA PHE A 20 17.67 5.20 3.12
C PHE A 20 17.96 5.64 4.55
N THR A 21 17.12 5.23 5.49
CA THR A 21 17.40 5.41 6.92
C THR A 21 18.53 4.48 7.38
N ASP A 22 19.23 4.87 8.44
CA ASP A 22 20.29 4.04 9.05
C ASP A 22 19.77 2.66 9.47
N GLU A 23 18.52 2.59 9.94
CA GLU A 23 17.86 1.35 10.32
C GLU A 23 17.66 0.42 9.11
N GLN A 24 17.20 0.95 7.97
CA GLN A 24 17.03 0.18 6.74
C GLN A 24 18.37 -0.36 6.23
N ILE A 25 19.42 0.48 6.23
CA ILE A 25 20.77 0.09 5.81
C ILE A 25 21.31 -1.02 6.71
N LYS A 26 21.21 -0.85 8.04
CA LYS A 26 21.70 -1.82 9.02
C LYS A 26 20.96 -3.16 8.94
N SER A 27 19.64 -3.12 8.80
CA SER A 27 18.80 -4.31 8.75
C SER A 27 18.75 -4.99 7.37
N ASN A 28 19.20 -4.30 6.31
CA ASN A 28 19.00 -4.71 4.92
C ASN A 28 17.52 -4.98 4.57
N TRP A 29 16.62 -4.20 5.16
CA TRP A 29 15.17 -4.39 5.09
C TRP A 29 14.46 -3.06 4.86
N LEU A 30 13.56 -3.02 3.87
CA LEU A 30 12.74 -1.83 3.55
C LEU A 30 11.32 -1.90 4.11
N GLY A 31 10.94 -3.04 4.67
CA GLY A 31 9.67 -3.20 5.33
C GLY A 31 9.70 -2.73 6.78
N THR A 32 8.56 -2.83 7.44
CA THR A 32 8.37 -2.55 8.87
C THR A 32 8.10 -3.86 9.62
N THR A 33 7.82 -3.76 10.91
CA THR A 33 7.34 -4.89 11.70
C THR A 33 6.04 -5.45 11.10
N ALA A 34 5.92 -6.78 11.04
CA ALA A 34 4.70 -7.43 10.56
C ALA A 34 3.45 -6.98 11.34
N ALA A 35 2.31 -6.91 10.66
CA ALA A 35 1.03 -6.66 11.30
C ALA A 35 0.60 -7.87 12.12
N SER A 36 0.04 -7.62 13.30
CA SER A 36 -0.58 -8.67 14.11
C SER A 36 -1.93 -9.08 13.53
N ASN A 37 -2.40 -10.28 13.88
CA ASN A 37 -3.71 -10.74 13.45
C ASN A 37 -4.83 -9.84 13.97
N GLU A 38 -4.66 -9.30 15.18
CA GLU A 38 -5.61 -8.37 15.81
C GLU A 38 -5.67 -7.04 15.03
N ALA A 39 -4.52 -6.53 14.57
CA ALA A 39 -4.47 -5.33 13.73
C ALA A 39 -5.16 -5.56 12.38
N ILE A 40 -4.98 -6.75 11.77
CA ILE A 40 -5.66 -7.15 10.54
C ILE A 40 -7.18 -7.21 10.74
N LEU A 41 -7.64 -7.88 11.79
CA LEU A 41 -9.07 -7.98 12.11
C LEU A 41 -9.68 -6.61 12.41
N ALA A 42 -8.95 -5.74 13.11
CA ALA A 42 -9.38 -4.37 13.38
C ALA A 42 -9.53 -3.56 12.08
N ALA A 43 -8.59 -3.69 11.14
CA ALA A 43 -8.68 -3.04 9.83
C ALA A 43 -9.83 -3.58 8.98
N GLU A 44 -10.03 -4.91 8.93
CA GLU A 44 -11.18 -5.54 8.27
C GLU A 44 -12.50 -5.04 8.85
N SER A 45 -12.63 -4.98 10.18
CA SER A 45 -13.81 -4.44 10.86
C SER A 45 -14.03 -2.95 10.55
N ARG A 46 -12.95 -2.15 10.54
CA ARG A 46 -13.01 -0.70 10.25
C ARG A 46 -13.43 -0.43 8.81
N LEU A 47 -12.96 -1.25 7.86
CA LEU A 47 -13.26 -1.12 6.43
C LEU A 47 -14.57 -1.82 6.05
N GLY A 48 -15.09 -2.72 6.89
CA GLY A 48 -16.30 -3.49 6.59
C GLY A 48 -16.09 -4.54 5.49
N ILE A 49 -14.85 -5.00 5.28
CA ILE A 49 -14.50 -6.02 4.28
C ILE A 49 -13.55 -7.05 4.85
N LYS A 50 -13.46 -8.22 4.20
CA LYS A 50 -12.33 -9.13 4.38
C LYS A 50 -11.22 -8.72 3.42
N LEU A 51 -10.01 -8.54 3.93
CA LEU A 51 -8.83 -8.28 3.12
C LEU A 51 -8.45 -9.55 2.34
N PRO A 52 -7.97 -9.41 1.09
CA PRO A 52 -7.51 -10.55 0.29
C PRO A 52 -6.42 -11.35 1.02
N ASP A 53 -6.44 -12.68 0.88
CA ASP A 53 -5.50 -13.56 1.58
C ASP A 53 -4.03 -13.27 1.23
N ASP A 54 -3.74 -12.93 -0.02
CA ASP A 54 -2.39 -12.53 -0.44
C ASP A 54 -1.94 -11.21 0.19
N TYR A 55 -2.86 -10.27 0.41
CA TYR A 55 -2.55 -9.02 1.09
C TYR A 55 -2.35 -9.23 2.60
N LYS A 56 -3.16 -10.07 3.25
CA LYS A 56 -2.92 -10.48 4.65
C LYS A 56 -1.59 -11.21 4.80
N ARG A 57 -1.22 -12.06 3.84
CA ARG A 57 0.10 -12.72 3.80
C ARG A 57 1.22 -11.70 3.68
N PHE A 58 1.07 -10.67 2.84
CA PHE A 58 2.01 -9.55 2.78
C PHE A 58 2.14 -8.84 4.14
N LEU A 59 1.01 -8.49 4.77
CA LEU A 59 0.96 -7.83 6.07
C LEU A 59 1.61 -8.65 7.20
N SER A 60 1.46 -9.98 7.17
CA SER A 60 2.13 -10.90 8.11
C SER A 60 3.66 -10.97 7.93
N ILE A 61 4.18 -10.46 6.80
CA ILE A 61 5.61 -10.32 6.56
C ILE A 61 6.07 -8.90 6.91
N THR A 62 5.27 -7.89 6.58
CA THR A 62 5.60 -6.46 6.73
C THR A 62 4.35 -5.58 6.77
N ASN A 63 4.27 -4.65 7.72
CA ASN A 63 3.14 -3.72 7.81
C ASN A 63 3.43 -2.42 7.02
N GLY A 64 3.45 -2.52 5.70
CA GLY A 64 3.95 -1.46 4.82
C GLY A 64 5.36 -1.77 4.31
N PHE A 65 5.77 -1.10 3.23
CA PHE A 65 7.03 -1.40 2.55
C PHE A 65 7.48 -0.21 1.71
N PHE A 66 8.66 0.31 2.02
CA PHE A 66 9.26 1.43 1.30
C PHE A 66 9.70 1.02 -0.11
N THR A 67 9.25 1.79 -1.10
CA THR A 67 9.63 1.61 -2.51
C THR A 67 10.70 2.64 -2.88
N PRO A 68 11.91 2.20 -3.24
CA PRO A 68 13.08 3.07 -3.36
C PRO A 68 13.19 3.81 -4.71
N ARG A 69 12.16 3.74 -5.57
CA ARG A 69 12.22 4.28 -6.93
C ARG A 69 11.58 5.68 -7.01
N ASP A 70 12.18 6.49 -7.87
CA ASP A 70 11.81 7.86 -8.24
C ASP A 70 10.30 8.00 -8.50
N VAL A 71 9.59 8.53 -7.49
CA VAL A 71 8.19 9.05 -7.42
C VAL A 71 7.02 8.22 -8.00
N THR A 72 7.30 7.17 -8.78
CA THR A 72 6.33 6.44 -9.60
C THR A 72 5.90 5.12 -8.97
N GLU A 73 6.68 4.56 -8.04
CA GLU A 73 6.32 3.35 -7.31
C GLU A 73 5.83 3.73 -5.91
N PRO A 74 4.54 3.55 -5.60
CA PRO A 74 3.99 3.96 -4.31
C PRO A 74 4.54 3.12 -3.16
N THR A 75 4.94 3.80 -2.08
CA THR A 75 5.29 3.17 -0.80
C THR A 75 4.02 2.57 -0.21
N PHE A 76 4.09 1.31 0.19
CA PHE A 76 2.95 0.64 0.83
C PHE A 76 2.79 1.13 2.25
N GLU A 77 1.57 1.54 2.58
CA GLU A 77 1.22 2.10 3.89
C GLU A 77 1.02 1.01 4.94
N THR A 78 1.11 1.43 6.20
CA THR A 78 0.73 0.60 7.34
C THR A 78 -0.78 0.40 7.37
N ILE A 79 -1.22 -0.74 7.90
CA ILE A 79 -2.62 -1.18 7.91
C ILE A 79 -3.57 -0.24 8.67
N ASP A 80 -3.06 0.58 9.58
CA ASP A 80 -3.83 1.60 10.29
C ASP A 80 -4.14 2.83 9.41
N LYS A 81 -3.33 3.08 8.37
CA LYS A 81 -3.48 4.22 7.46
C LYS A 81 -4.32 3.92 6.22
N ILE A 82 -4.46 2.65 5.85
CA ILE A 82 -5.24 2.28 4.64
C ILE A 82 -6.70 2.66 4.82
N ASN A 83 -7.31 3.23 3.78
CA ASN A 83 -8.72 3.65 3.83
C ASN A 83 -9.33 3.73 2.43
N TYR A 84 -10.66 3.83 2.35
CA TYR A 84 -11.34 4.04 1.08
C TYR A 84 -10.90 5.36 0.43
N LEU A 85 -10.72 5.34 -0.90
CA LEU A 85 -10.32 6.51 -1.67
C LEU A 85 -11.25 7.70 -1.42
N LYS A 86 -12.56 7.51 -1.28
CA LYS A 86 -13.51 8.59 -0.97
C LYS A 86 -13.22 9.37 0.32
N TYR A 87 -12.48 8.77 1.26
CA TYR A 87 -12.07 9.42 2.52
C TYR A 87 -10.62 9.93 2.48
N VAL A 88 -9.84 9.50 1.48
CA VAL A 88 -8.45 9.93 1.28
C VAL A 88 -8.41 11.10 0.30
N ASP A 89 -9.08 10.97 -0.84
CA ASP A 89 -9.10 11.94 -1.93
C ASP A 89 -10.46 11.88 -2.67
N ALA A 90 -11.43 12.61 -2.13
CA ALA A 90 -12.77 12.71 -2.72
C ALA A 90 -12.76 13.44 -4.07
N PHE A 91 -11.80 14.35 -4.30
CA PHE A 91 -11.71 15.11 -5.54
C PHE A 91 -11.29 14.23 -6.71
N LEU A 92 -10.31 13.34 -6.52
CA LEU A 92 -9.94 12.34 -7.52
C LEU A 92 -11.17 11.52 -7.92
N LEU A 93 -11.93 11.05 -6.93
CA LEU A 93 -13.12 10.26 -7.19
C LEU A 93 -14.19 11.05 -7.98
N GLU A 94 -14.36 12.34 -7.72
CA GLU A 94 -15.28 13.20 -8.47
C GLU A 94 -14.87 13.33 -9.94
N VAL A 95 -13.59 13.54 -10.22
CA VAL A 95 -13.06 13.69 -11.58
C VAL A 95 -13.28 12.41 -12.39
N TRP A 96 -12.99 11.26 -11.80
CA TRP A 96 -13.04 9.97 -12.51
C TRP A 96 -14.45 9.38 -12.64
N ASN A 97 -15.45 9.90 -11.91
CA ASN A 97 -16.85 9.51 -12.07
C ASN A 97 -17.61 10.29 -13.17
N LYS A 98 -16.92 11.14 -13.94
CA LYS A 98 -17.54 11.98 -14.97
C LYS A 98 -17.29 11.46 -16.39
N GLY A 99 -18.31 11.59 -17.25
CA GLY A 99 -18.21 11.37 -18.69
C GLY A 99 -17.74 9.95 -19.07
N ILE A 100 -16.79 9.87 -20.01
CA ILE A 100 -16.27 8.60 -20.54
C ILE A 100 -15.51 7.74 -19.51
N LEU A 101 -15.16 8.30 -18.35
CA LEU A 101 -14.37 7.63 -17.30
C LEU A 101 -15.24 6.92 -16.25
N ALA A 102 -16.57 7.06 -16.31
CA ALA A 102 -17.49 6.62 -15.25
C ALA A 102 -17.36 5.12 -14.87
N ASN A 103 -16.99 4.24 -15.81
CA ASN A 103 -16.75 2.83 -15.51
C ASN A 103 -15.55 2.63 -14.55
N ALA A 104 -14.44 3.34 -14.80
CA ALA A 104 -13.31 3.35 -13.87
C ALA A 104 -13.70 4.00 -12.52
N GLY A 105 -14.50 5.07 -12.56
CA GLY A 105 -15.06 5.72 -11.37
C GLY A 105 -15.87 4.78 -10.47
N GLU A 106 -16.67 3.86 -11.02
CA GLU A 106 -17.42 2.87 -10.25
C GLU A 106 -16.49 1.95 -9.43
N GLN A 107 -15.35 1.55 -10.01
CA GLN A 107 -14.35 0.74 -9.31
C GLN A 107 -13.64 1.56 -8.23
N LEU A 108 -13.29 2.81 -8.53
CA LEU A 108 -12.63 3.72 -7.60
C LEU A 108 -13.50 4.08 -6.39
N ASN A 109 -14.84 4.08 -6.53
CA ASN A 109 -15.76 4.28 -5.40
C ASN A 109 -15.59 3.25 -4.28
N ARG A 110 -15.09 2.06 -4.62
CA ARG A 110 -14.87 0.94 -3.68
C ARG A 110 -13.38 0.71 -3.42
N ALA A 111 -12.50 1.48 -4.06
CA ALA A 111 -11.06 1.33 -3.93
C ALA A 111 -10.60 1.68 -2.52
N ILE A 112 -9.69 0.87 -2.00
CA ILE A 112 -8.98 1.11 -0.73
C ILE A 112 -7.54 1.46 -1.09
N VAL A 113 -7.10 2.63 -0.67
CA VAL A 113 -5.71 3.08 -0.82
C VAL A 113 -4.85 2.29 0.15
N ILE A 114 -3.90 1.53 -0.37
CA ILE A 114 -2.94 0.75 0.41
C ILE A 114 -1.48 1.21 0.23
N GLY A 115 -1.26 2.22 -0.61
CA GLY A 115 0.05 2.78 -0.86
C GLY A 115 -0.04 4.14 -1.53
N GLY A 116 0.98 4.96 -1.33
CA GLY A 116 1.16 6.23 -2.02
C GLY A 116 0.39 7.40 -1.44
N LEU A 117 0.14 7.46 -0.13
CA LEU A 117 -0.56 8.61 0.47
C LEU A 117 0.23 9.92 0.31
N ASN A 118 1.55 9.84 0.16
CA ASN A 118 2.43 10.99 -0.04
C ASN A 118 3.24 10.88 -1.35
N ASP A 119 2.84 10.00 -2.26
CA ASP A 119 3.52 9.75 -3.53
C ASP A 119 2.67 10.26 -4.70
N GLU A 120 3.21 10.28 -5.92
CA GLU A 120 2.47 10.76 -7.10
C GLU A 120 1.35 9.82 -7.54
N GLN A 121 1.40 8.55 -7.12
CA GLN A 121 0.46 7.51 -7.53
C GLN A 121 -0.12 6.80 -6.32
N TYR A 122 -1.40 6.45 -6.38
CA TYR A 122 -2.01 5.57 -5.39
C TYR A 122 -1.90 4.11 -5.82
N PHE A 123 -1.75 3.22 -4.84
CA PHE A 123 -1.96 1.79 -5.03
C PHE A 123 -3.28 1.35 -4.38
N PHE A 124 -4.14 0.70 -5.16
CA PHE A 124 -5.47 0.33 -4.70
C PHE A 124 -5.65 -1.18 -4.50
N LEU A 125 -6.45 -1.55 -3.50
CA LEU A 125 -7.21 -2.78 -3.50
C LEU A 125 -8.63 -2.49 -3.97
N ILE A 126 -9.13 -3.26 -4.94
CA ILE A 126 -10.50 -3.19 -5.42
C ILE A 126 -11.27 -4.40 -4.88
N PRO A 127 -12.20 -4.22 -3.93
CA PRO A 127 -13.04 -5.32 -3.46
C PRO A 127 -13.90 -5.92 -4.59
N PRO A 128 -14.20 -7.23 -4.56
CA PRO A 128 -15.16 -7.84 -5.49
C PRO A 128 -16.54 -7.17 -5.38
N LYS A 129 -17.33 -7.21 -6.46
CA LYS A 129 -18.72 -6.68 -6.45
C LYS A 129 -19.62 -7.51 -5.55
#